data_AF-A0A2N7NBK4-F1
#
_entry.id   AF-A0A2N7NBK4-F1
#
_cell.length_a   1.000
_cell.length_b   1.000
_cell.length_c   1.000
_cell.angle_alpha   90.00
_cell.angle_beta   90.00
_cell.angle_gamma   90.00
#
_symmetry.space_group_name_H-M   'P 1'
#
loop_
_entity.id
_entity.type
_entity.pdbx_description
1 polymer ?
#
loop_
_entity_poly.entity_id
_entity_poly.type
_entity_poly.pdbx_seq_one_letter_code
_entity_poly.pdbx_strand_id
1 'polypeptide(L)'
;MSTLLFHPSSLPVSDKLHALLNNHFQQQLTQCESIAQSTYLTFNFRDSSYSSEAGGFHPVEIAMTQISSGLWNVEYITDFAYVGNVYPELARCLDFDFRDQAFFTEFGGWSPIKGNYSAVEMFELWQDNFLNYIDMEAFDSISITS
;
A
#
# COMPACT_ATOMS: atom_id res chain seq x y z
N MET A 1 -8.12 12.49 19.34
CA MET A 1 -7.78 11.28 18.58
C MET A 1 -6.76 11.70 17.53
N SER A 2 -5.59 11.07 17.50
CA SER A 2 -4.49 11.46 16.60
C SER A 2 -4.78 10.98 15.20
N THR A 3 -4.99 11.86 14.22
CA THR A 3 -5.28 11.47 12.82
C THR A 3 -4.02 11.62 11.96
N LEU A 4 -3.90 10.78 10.95
CA LEU A 4 -2.95 10.98 9.86
C LEU A 4 -3.48 12.10 8.97
N LEU A 5 -2.63 13.10 8.74
CA LEU A 5 -2.87 14.18 7.78
C LEU A 5 -1.93 13.98 6.61
N PHE A 6 -2.46 13.81 5.40
CA PHE A 6 -1.66 13.40 4.24
C PHE A 6 -1.16 14.61 3.45
N HIS A 7 0.09 14.53 3.01
CA HIS A 7 0.67 15.45 2.05
C HIS A 7 0.31 15.01 0.62
N PRO A 8 0.11 15.93 -0.34
CA PRO A 8 -0.10 15.58 -1.74
C PRO A 8 1.00 14.67 -2.30
N SER A 9 0.59 13.67 -3.08
CA SER A 9 1.47 12.72 -3.75
C SER A 9 1.47 12.94 -5.27
N SER A 10 2.46 12.36 -5.98
CA SER A 10 2.58 12.48 -7.44
C SER A 10 1.55 11.68 -8.23
N LEU A 11 0.90 10.70 -7.59
CA LEU A 11 -0.24 9.94 -8.13
C LEU A 11 -1.50 10.30 -7.34
N PRO A 12 -2.70 10.17 -7.94
CA PRO A 12 -3.95 10.62 -7.33
C PRO A 12 -4.44 9.63 -6.24
N VAL A 13 -3.80 9.65 -5.07
CA VAL A 13 -4.25 8.89 -3.89
C VAL A 13 -5.64 9.39 -3.47
N SER A 14 -6.64 8.52 -3.54
CA SER A 14 -8.03 8.91 -3.25
C SER A 14 -8.27 9.18 -1.77
N ASP A 15 -9.26 10.04 -1.49
CA ASP A 15 -9.73 10.28 -0.11
C ASP A 15 -10.22 9.01 0.59
N LYS A 16 -10.72 8.03 -0.18
CA LYS A 16 -11.13 6.72 0.34
C LYS A 16 -9.93 5.93 0.88
N LEU A 17 -8.83 5.91 0.13
CA LEU A 17 -7.60 5.26 0.58
C LEU A 17 -7.01 5.97 1.81
N HIS A 18 -7.01 7.30 1.82
CA HIS A 18 -6.63 8.07 3.01
C HIS A 18 -7.51 7.75 4.23
N ALA A 19 -8.83 7.66 4.05
CA ALA A 19 -9.77 7.33 5.11
C ALA A 19 -9.54 5.90 5.64
N LEU A 20 -9.29 4.93 4.75
CA LEU A 20 -8.96 3.55 5.11
C LEU A 20 -7.72 3.49 6.02
N LEU A 21 -6.62 4.12 5.61
CA LEU A 21 -5.37 4.15 6.37
C LEU A 21 -5.57 4.82 7.74
N ASN A 22 -6.33 5.92 7.79
CA ASN A 22 -6.68 6.59 9.04
C ASN A 22 -7.48 5.69 9.98
N ASN A 23 -8.48 4.97 9.46
CA ASN A 23 -9.33 4.09 10.25
C ASN A 23 -8.52 2.96 10.88
N HIS A 24 -7.66 2.29 10.10
CA HIS A 24 -6.79 1.24 10.65
C HIS A 24 -5.76 1.80 11.65
N PHE A 25 -5.22 2.99 11.41
CA PHE A 25 -4.35 3.65 12.38
C PHE A 25 -5.08 3.94 13.70
N GLN A 26 -6.31 4.46 13.66
CA GLN A 26 -7.12 4.66 14.88
C GLN A 26 -7.37 3.33 15.61
N GLN A 27 -7.73 2.28 14.88
CA GLN A 27 -7.97 0.97 15.47
C GLN A 27 -6.70 0.43 16.14
N GLN A 28 -5.55 0.50 15.48
CA GLN A 28 -4.29 0.02 16.06
C GLN A 28 -3.86 0.85 17.27
N LEU A 29 -4.12 2.17 17.28
CA LEU A 29 -3.84 3.03 18.44
C LEU A 29 -4.55 2.56 19.71
N THR A 30 -5.74 1.96 19.59
CA THR A 30 -6.46 1.40 20.76
C THR A 30 -5.77 0.18 21.35
N GLN A 31 -4.94 -0.51 20.57
CA GLN A 31 -4.24 -1.73 20.97
C GLN A 31 -2.77 -1.44 21.35
N CYS A 32 -2.15 -0.47 20.69
CA CYS A 32 -0.74 -0.15 20.82
C CYS A 32 -0.54 1.37 20.71
N GLU A 33 -0.53 2.08 21.85
CA GLU A 33 -0.38 3.53 21.87
C GLU A 33 0.99 4.02 21.38
N SER A 34 2.02 3.16 21.39
CA SER A 34 3.38 3.57 21.00
C SER A 34 3.49 3.97 19.53
N ILE A 35 2.62 3.45 18.65
CA ILE A 35 2.61 3.84 17.23
C ILE A 35 2.27 5.33 17.04
N ALA A 36 1.68 5.99 18.05
CA ALA A 36 1.40 7.43 18.02
C ALA A 36 2.66 8.29 17.99
N GLN A 37 3.79 7.75 18.45
CA GLN A 37 5.08 8.43 18.53
C GLN A 37 5.98 8.13 17.33
N SER A 38 5.58 7.17 16.50
CA SER A 38 6.37 6.74 15.35
C SER A 38 6.23 7.74 14.20
N THR A 39 7.33 8.01 13.53
CA THR A 39 7.39 8.88 12.35
C THR A 39 7.45 8.08 11.05
N TYR A 40 7.41 6.75 11.14
CA TYR A 40 7.37 5.83 10.01
C TYR A 40 6.34 4.76 10.32
N LEU A 41 5.51 4.42 9.33
CA LEU A 41 4.46 3.42 9.47
C LEU A 41 4.43 2.55 8.21
N THR A 42 4.32 1.24 8.40
CA THR A 42 4.13 0.28 7.33
C THR A 42 2.83 -0.50 7.57
N PHE A 43 1.87 -0.31 6.67
CA PHE A 43 0.60 -1.03 6.65
C PHE A 43 0.76 -2.28 5.80
N ASN A 44 0.39 -3.43 6.36
CA ASN A 44 0.42 -4.72 5.69
C ASN A 44 -1.01 -5.26 5.61
N PHE A 45 -1.48 -5.58 4.41
CA PHE A 45 -2.77 -6.21 4.14
C PHE A 45 -2.51 -7.62 3.58
N ARG A 46 -3.06 -8.64 4.23
CA ARG A 46 -2.85 -10.05 3.86
C ARG A 46 -4.15 -10.82 3.88
N ASP A 47 -4.33 -11.62 2.83
CA ASP A 47 -5.21 -12.77 2.80
C ASP A 47 -4.37 -13.97 3.25
N SER A 48 -4.68 -14.54 4.42
CA SER A 48 -3.93 -15.66 4.99
C SER A 48 -4.05 -16.96 4.18
N SER A 49 -5.05 -17.04 3.29
CA SER A 49 -5.21 -18.16 2.36
C SER A 49 -4.39 -18.01 1.08
N TYR A 50 -3.80 -16.82 0.85
CA TYR A 50 -2.97 -16.57 -0.33
C TYR A 50 -1.78 -17.52 -0.39
N SER A 51 -1.69 -18.26 -1.50
CA SER A 51 -0.62 -19.22 -1.75
C SER A 51 -0.30 -19.30 -3.24
N SER A 52 0.87 -19.84 -3.57
CA SER A 52 1.27 -20.08 -4.96
C SER A 52 0.38 -21.08 -5.68
N GLU A 53 -0.23 -22.03 -4.97
CA GLU A 53 -1.02 -23.10 -5.56
C GLU A 53 -2.50 -22.75 -5.68
N ALA A 54 -3.09 -22.12 -4.64
CA ALA A 54 -4.51 -21.81 -4.61
C ALA A 54 -4.83 -20.39 -5.07
N GLY A 55 -3.83 -19.53 -5.24
CA GLY A 55 -4.02 -18.10 -5.44
C GLY A 55 -4.62 -17.45 -4.19
N GLY A 56 -5.46 -16.46 -4.39
CA GLY A 56 -6.04 -15.60 -3.35
C GLY A 56 -5.77 -14.14 -3.66
N PHE A 57 -5.94 -13.25 -2.68
CA PHE A 57 -5.66 -11.83 -2.84
C PHE A 57 -4.19 -11.52 -2.54
N HIS A 58 -3.59 -10.72 -3.42
CA HIS A 58 -2.19 -10.34 -3.32
C HIS A 58 -1.91 -9.56 -2.03
N PRO A 59 -0.83 -9.89 -1.29
CA PRO A 59 -0.40 -9.06 -0.18
C PRO A 59 -0.07 -7.65 -0.65
N VAL A 60 -0.49 -6.65 0.12
CA VAL A 60 -0.20 -5.23 -0.14
C VAL A 60 0.57 -4.64 1.03
N GLU A 61 1.62 -3.88 0.71
CA GLU A 61 2.36 -3.07 1.67
C GLU A 61 2.31 -1.59 1.30
N ILE A 62 1.97 -0.74 2.27
CA ILE A 62 1.95 0.72 2.12
C ILE A 62 2.81 1.32 3.22
N ALA A 63 3.90 1.98 2.84
CA ALA A 63 4.78 2.66 3.78
C ALA A 63 4.57 4.18 3.74
N MET A 64 4.66 4.81 4.90
CA MET A 64 4.51 6.25 5.06
C MET A 64 5.51 6.80 6.06
N THR A 65 5.93 8.05 5.83
CA THR A 65 6.80 8.79 6.74
C THR A 65 6.19 10.14 7.10
N GLN A 66 6.36 10.57 8.35
CA GLN A 66 5.95 11.88 8.80
C GLN A 66 7.05 12.91 8.50
N ILE A 67 6.69 13.97 7.79
CA ILE A 67 7.58 15.11 7.55
C ILE A 67 7.53 16.11 8.72
N SER A 68 8.49 17.04 8.76
CA SER A 68 8.64 18.01 9.85
C SER A 68 7.41 18.89 10.13
N SER A 69 6.51 19.05 9.16
CA SER A 69 5.23 19.76 9.33
C SER A 69 4.15 18.93 10.03
N GLY A 70 4.41 17.66 10.33
CA GLY A 70 3.46 16.72 10.92
C GLY A 70 2.57 16.01 9.89
N LEU A 71 2.66 16.38 8.60
CA LEU A 71 1.99 15.69 7.50
C LEU A 71 2.70 14.37 7.18
N TRP A 72 1.98 13.43 6.58
CA TRP A 72 2.45 12.13 6.18
C TRP A 72 2.61 12.05 4.65
N ASN A 73 3.79 11.63 4.20
CA ASN A 73 4.04 11.24 2.82
C ASN A 73 3.83 9.74 2.67
N VAL A 74 3.23 9.33 1.57
CA VAL A 74 3.32 7.94 1.10
C VAL A 74 4.71 7.74 0.51
N GLU A 75 5.44 6.75 1.01
CA GLU A 75 6.81 6.42 0.57
C GLU A 75 6.75 5.44 -0.61
N TYR A 76 6.02 4.34 -0.44
CA TYR A 76 5.77 3.38 -1.50
C TYR A 76 4.46 2.62 -1.25
N ILE A 77 3.94 2.04 -2.34
CA ILE A 77 2.85 1.08 -2.33
C ILE A 77 3.24 -0.10 -3.20
N THR A 78 3.28 -1.30 -2.62
CA THR A 78 3.69 -2.51 -3.32
C THR A 78 2.62 -3.59 -3.20
N ASP A 79 2.27 -4.17 -4.34
CA ASP A 79 1.43 -5.36 -4.50
C ASP A 79 2.33 -6.54 -4.86
N PHE A 80 2.27 -7.59 -4.05
CA PHE A 80 3.13 -8.76 -4.17
C PHE A 80 2.39 -9.95 -4.76
N ALA A 81 3.05 -10.69 -5.64
CA ALA A 81 2.52 -11.94 -6.17
C ALA A 81 3.58 -13.04 -6.17
N TYR A 82 3.13 -14.29 -6.13
CA TYR A 82 4.00 -15.44 -6.39
C TYR A 82 4.40 -15.49 -7.87
N VAL A 83 5.70 -15.51 -8.14
CA VAL A 83 6.27 -15.57 -9.49
C VAL A 83 7.13 -16.83 -9.64
N GLY A 84 6.98 -17.51 -10.77
CA GLY A 84 7.77 -18.69 -11.14
C GLY A 84 7.01 -20.02 -11.05
N ASN A 85 7.34 -20.96 -11.93
CA ASN A 85 6.66 -22.26 -12.01
C ASN A 85 7.30 -23.36 -11.13
N VAL A 86 8.58 -23.21 -10.78
CA VAL A 86 9.35 -24.18 -10.00
C VAL A 86 9.97 -23.40 -8.85
N TYR A 87 9.47 -23.62 -7.63
CA TYR A 87 9.75 -22.81 -6.43
C TYR A 87 9.28 -21.35 -6.57
N PRO A 88 7.96 -21.13 -6.57
CA PRO A 88 7.40 -19.78 -6.67
C PRO A 88 7.87 -18.93 -5.49
N GLU A 89 8.34 -17.72 -5.78
CA GLU A 89 8.78 -16.74 -4.79
C GLU A 89 7.82 -15.56 -4.75
N LEU A 90 7.58 -15.03 -3.54
CA LEU A 90 6.80 -13.82 -3.38
C LEU A 90 7.64 -12.62 -3.85
N ALA A 91 7.25 -12.02 -4.97
CA ALA A 91 7.97 -10.93 -5.62
C ALA A 91 7.06 -9.72 -5.83
N ARG A 92 7.65 -8.55 -6.14
CA ARG A 92 6.87 -7.36 -6.51
C ARG A 92 6.16 -7.64 -7.83
N CYS A 93 4.84 -7.54 -7.84
CA CYS A 93 4.02 -7.60 -9.03
C CYS A 93 3.81 -6.20 -9.61
N LEU A 94 3.47 -5.26 -8.72
CA LEU A 94 3.27 -3.85 -9.01
C LEU A 94 3.86 -3.04 -7.85
N ASP A 95 4.62 -1.99 -8.15
CA ASP A 95 5.23 -1.14 -7.13
C ASP A 95 5.12 0.32 -7.56
N PHE A 96 4.71 1.19 -6.65
CA PHE A 96 4.71 2.64 -6.84
C PHE A 96 5.66 3.26 -5.81
N ASP A 97 6.90 3.54 -6.21
CA ASP A 97 7.88 4.21 -5.33
C ASP A 97 7.76 5.74 -5.51
N PHE A 98 7.16 6.38 -4.51
CA PHE A 98 6.97 7.83 -4.50
C PHE A 98 8.24 8.59 -4.11
N ARG A 99 9.25 7.92 -3.53
CA ARG A 99 10.54 8.56 -3.21
C ARG A 99 11.38 8.70 -4.48
N ASP A 100 11.48 7.62 -5.24
CA ASP A 100 12.25 7.56 -6.48
C ASP A 100 11.45 8.03 -7.70
N GLN A 101 10.14 8.27 -7.54
CA GLN A 101 9.24 8.73 -8.59
C GLN A 101 9.20 7.75 -9.78
N ALA A 102 9.20 6.46 -9.46
CA ALA A 102 9.17 5.36 -10.41
C ALA A 102 8.10 4.34 -10.01
N PHE A 103 7.48 3.71 -11.00
CA PHE A 103 6.60 2.57 -10.78
C PHE A 103 7.13 1.37 -11.55
N PHE A 104 6.93 0.18 -10.99
CA PHE A 104 7.33 -1.10 -11.53
C PHE A 104 6.09 -1.91 -11.89
N THR A 105 6.14 -2.63 -13.01
CA THR A 105 5.20 -3.71 -13.32
C THR A 105 5.99 -4.96 -13.66
N GLU A 106 5.50 -6.15 -13.28
CA GLU A 106 6.20 -7.42 -13.51
C GLU A 106 6.69 -7.59 -14.96
N PHE A 107 5.83 -7.30 -15.94
CA PHE A 107 6.15 -7.46 -17.36
C PHE A 107 6.74 -6.21 -18.03
N GLY A 108 6.60 -5.02 -17.42
CA GLY A 108 7.05 -3.76 -17.99
C GLY A 108 8.33 -3.19 -17.37
N GLY A 109 8.77 -3.73 -16.23
CA GLY A 109 9.90 -3.20 -15.47
C GLY A 109 9.60 -1.81 -14.90
N TRP A 110 10.66 -1.05 -14.62
CA TRP A 110 10.59 0.28 -14.04
C TRP A 110 10.31 1.36 -15.08
N SER A 111 9.44 2.29 -14.75
CA SER A 111 9.09 3.46 -15.55
C SER A 111 8.85 4.69 -14.66
N PRO A 112 9.03 5.92 -15.16
CA PRO A 112 8.81 7.13 -14.37
C PRO A 112 7.33 7.32 -14.06
N ILE A 113 7.02 7.90 -12.88
CA ILE A 113 5.67 8.32 -12.48
C ILE A 113 5.32 9.69 -13.11
N LYS A 114 6.22 10.66 -13.00
CA LYS A 114 5.94 12.05 -13.41
C LYS A 114 5.69 12.16 -14.91
N GLY A 115 4.55 12.74 -15.27
CA GLY A 115 4.16 12.94 -16.67
C GLY A 115 3.82 11.64 -17.41
N ASN A 116 3.67 10.52 -16.69
CA ASN A 116 3.36 9.23 -17.27
C ASN A 116 1.88 8.89 -17.06
N TYR A 117 1.12 8.98 -18.14
CA TYR A 117 -0.31 8.67 -18.12
C TYR A 117 -0.61 7.22 -17.73
N SER A 118 0.23 6.27 -18.17
CA SER A 118 0.08 4.86 -17.79
C SER A 118 0.32 4.61 -16.30
N ALA A 119 1.17 5.41 -15.65
CA ALA A 119 1.35 5.33 -14.19
C ALA A 119 0.08 5.76 -13.46
N VAL A 120 -0.59 6.82 -13.94
CA VAL A 120 -1.84 7.32 -13.38
C VAL A 120 -2.96 6.29 -13.57
N GLU A 121 -3.17 5.80 -14.79
CA GLU A 121 -4.22 4.80 -15.06
C GLU A 121 -4.01 3.50 -14.27
N MET A 122 -2.76 3.02 -14.20
CA MET A 122 -2.44 1.82 -13.44
C MET A 122 -2.70 2.02 -11.95
N PHE A 123 -2.33 3.17 -11.40
CA PHE A 123 -2.56 3.50 -10.00
C PHE A 123 -4.05 3.61 -9.66
N GLU A 124 -4.84 4.29 -10.51
CA GLU A 124 -6.28 4.44 -10.32
C GLU A 124 -6.99 3.09 -10.38
N LEU A 125 -6.67 2.25 -11.37
CA LEU A 125 -7.24 0.91 -11.46
C LEU A 125 -6.85 0.04 -10.26
N TRP A 126 -5.58 0.09 -9.85
CA TRP A 126 -5.10 -0.67 -8.70
C TRP A 126 -5.81 -0.24 -7.41
N GLN A 127 -5.88 1.06 -7.11
CA GLN A 127 -6.48 1.53 -5.86
C GLN A 127 -7.98 1.24 -5.82
N ASP A 128 -8.69 1.35 -6.94
CA ASP A 128 -10.11 1.04 -7.01
C ASP A 128 -10.37 -0.45 -6.74
N ASN A 129 -9.57 -1.34 -7.34
CA ASN A 129 -9.64 -2.77 -7.06
C ASN A 129 -9.28 -3.09 -5.60
N PHE A 130 -8.20 -2.52 -5.09
CA PHE A 130 -7.77 -2.70 -3.71
C PHE A 130 -8.85 -2.28 -2.71
N LEU A 131 -9.46 -1.11 -2.90
CA LEU A 131 -10.57 -0.63 -2.07
C LEU A 131 -11.80 -1.55 -2.16
N ASN A 132 -12.14 -2.05 -3.34
CA ASN A 132 -13.22 -3.02 -3.48
C ASN A 132 -12.92 -4.34 -2.74
N TYR A 133 -11.67 -4.80 -2.75
CA TYR A 133 -11.28 -6.01 -2.01
C TYR A 133 -11.37 -5.82 -0.50
N ILE A 134 -11.02 -4.63 -0.01
CA ILE A 134 -11.24 -4.24 1.39
C ILE A 134 -12.73 -4.30 1.74
N ASP A 135 -13.59 -3.73 0.91
CA ASP A 135 -15.05 -3.74 1.12
C ASP A 135 -15.65 -5.16 1.08
N MET A 136 -15.00 -6.08 0.38
CA MET A 136 -15.36 -7.51 0.31
C MET A 136 -14.79 -8.35 1.47
N GLU A 137 -14.10 -7.72 2.43
CA GLU A 137 -13.41 -8.41 3.54
C GLU A 137 -12.39 -9.45 3.04
N ALA A 138 -11.73 -9.17 1.90
CA ALA A 138 -10.77 -10.08 1.28
C ALA A 138 -9.48 -10.27 2.09
N PHE A 139 -9.14 -9.31 2.95
CA PHE A 139 -7.95 -9.34 3.79
C PHE A 139 -8.35 -9.62 5.24
N ASP A 140 -7.99 -10.80 5.74
CA ASP A 140 -8.29 -11.24 7.10
C ASP A 140 -7.20 -10.83 8.12
N SER A 141 -6.04 -10.38 7.63
CA SER A 141 -4.94 -9.88 8.45
C SER A 141 -4.47 -8.51 7.98
N ILE A 142 -4.75 -7.49 8.79
CA ILE A 142 -4.29 -6.11 8.58
C ILE A 142 -3.46 -5.70 9.79
N SER A 143 -2.24 -5.24 9.56
CA SER A 143 -1.30 -4.88 10.62
C SER A 143 -0.53 -3.61 10.29
N ILE A 144 -0.11 -2.90 11.33
CA ILE A 144 0.72 -1.71 11.21
C ILE A 144 1.99 -1.94 12.02
N THR A 145 3.14 -1.81 11.35
CA THR A 145 4.47 -1.79 11.99
C THR A 145 4.98 -0.36 12.00
N SER A 146 5.71 0.01 13.05
CA SER A 146 6.18 1.38 13.28
C SER A 146 7.64 1.41 13.71
#